data_AF-A0A952RST0-F1
#
_entry.id   AF-A0A952RST0-F1
#
_cell.length_a   1.000
_cell.length_b   1.000
_cell.length_c   1.000
_cell.angle_alpha   90.00
_cell.angle_beta   90.00
_cell.angle_gamma   90.00
#
_symmetry.space_group_name_H-M   'P 1'
#
loop_
_entity.id
_entity.type
_entity.pdbx_description
1 polymer ?
#
loop_
_entity_poly.entity_id
_entity_poly.type
_entity_poly.pdbx_seq_one_letter_code
_entity_poly.pdbx_strand_id
1 'polypeptide(L)'
;MARTYWLPRNRAARVTLFTNFQAKIETYETTLGLTVPEITRLLLICETFLTLDTYVENTKATMESLIEWRDRIYEDETDSNPPGPAPTFGSYALPVGAFYGILDEFRRMVDQIKTRNGYTLEIGEDLMIVGNEVPPTPENISPQLTLEARPNYGVRVAGLMKEMSAVRIEYRRKGGPSWTTAGVLTNLPSEITIAPQTPGEPESGHIRAIYLVKNAPEGDYSPDYPITIDE
;
A
#
# COMPACT_ATOMS: atom_id res chain seq x y z
N MET A 1 -11.69 -0.95 -18.13
CA MET A 1 -10.66 -0.16 -17.42
C MET A 1 -10.05 -1.04 -16.35
N ALA A 2 -8.75 -0.91 -16.05
CA ALA A 2 -8.18 -1.62 -14.92
C ALA A 2 -8.84 -1.10 -13.62
N ARG A 3 -9.04 -1.96 -12.63
CA ARG A 3 -9.57 -1.58 -11.32
C ARG A 3 -8.54 -1.95 -10.26
N THR A 4 -8.40 -1.12 -9.24
CA THR A 4 -7.49 -1.42 -8.14
C THR A 4 -7.96 -2.64 -7.37
N TYR A 5 -7.07 -3.20 -6.54
CA TYR A 5 -7.48 -4.25 -5.61
C TYR A 5 -8.52 -3.68 -4.64
N TRP A 6 -9.70 -4.31 -4.60
CA TRP A 6 -10.90 -3.77 -3.97
C TRP A 6 -10.84 -3.76 -2.43
N LEU A 7 -10.12 -4.70 -1.82
CA LEU A 7 -10.02 -4.79 -0.37
C LEU A 7 -8.88 -3.87 0.13
N PRO A 8 -9.19 -2.81 0.91
CA PRO A 8 -8.17 -1.84 1.32
C PRO A 8 -7.07 -2.46 2.17
N ARG A 9 -5.86 -1.90 2.09
CA ARG A 9 -4.73 -2.30 2.96
C ARG A 9 -4.65 -1.49 4.25
N ASN A 10 -5.11 -0.24 4.23
CA ASN A 10 -5.12 0.62 5.40
C ASN A 10 -6.32 0.29 6.31
N ARG A 11 -6.15 0.52 7.62
CA ARG A 11 -7.16 0.19 8.64
C ARG A 11 -8.45 1.00 8.47
N ALA A 12 -8.34 2.32 8.38
CA ALA A 12 -9.50 3.22 8.31
C ALA A 12 -10.45 2.89 7.15
N ALA A 13 -9.91 2.65 5.96
CA ALA A 13 -10.71 2.26 4.80
C ALA A 13 -11.30 0.85 4.92
N ARG A 14 -10.65 -0.08 5.65
CA ARG A 14 -11.27 -1.38 5.96
C ARG A 14 -12.48 -1.20 6.87
N VAL A 15 -12.38 -0.37 7.91
CA VAL A 15 -13.52 -0.05 8.78
C VAL A 15 -14.67 0.53 7.96
N THR A 16 -14.39 1.50 7.08
CA THR A 16 -15.40 2.06 6.17
C THR A 16 -16.05 0.99 5.31
N LEU A 17 -15.27 0.10 4.70
CA LEU A 17 -15.77 -0.99 3.86
C LEU A 17 -16.68 -1.93 4.67
N PHE A 18 -16.20 -2.45 5.80
CA PHE A 18 -16.96 -3.43 6.60
C PHE A 18 -18.24 -2.82 7.18
N THR A 19 -18.21 -1.56 7.62
CA THR A 19 -19.41 -0.84 8.08
C THR A 19 -20.42 -0.65 6.94
N ASN A 20 -19.97 -0.20 5.76
CA ASN A 20 -20.86 -0.02 4.61
C ASN A 20 -21.44 -1.35 4.12
N PHE A 21 -20.60 -2.38 4.01
CA PHE A 21 -21.04 -3.71 3.58
C PHE A 21 -22.07 -4.31 4.54
N GLN A 22 -21.82 -4.23 5.85
CA GLN A 22 -22.75 -4.71 6.87
C GLN A 22 -24.11 -4.03 6.78
N ALA A 23 -24.14 -2.71 6.55
CA ALA A 23 -25.37 -1.94 6.47
C ALA A 23 -26.22 -2.22 5.22
N LYS A 24 -25.63 -2.80 4.16
CA LYS A 24 -26.26 -2.87 2.84
C LYS A 24 -26.43 -4.27 2.29
N ILE A 25 -25.67 -5.28 2.73
CA ILE A 25 -25.71 -6.61 2.11
C ILE A 25 -27.10 -7.26 2.12
N GLU A 26 -27.90 -7.00 3.17
CA GLU A 26 -29.27 -7.53 3.30
C GLU A 26 -30.23 -6.93 2.26
N THR A 27 -30.02 -5.68 1.81
CA THR A 27 -30.91 -5.05 0.81
C THR A 27 -30.79 -5.72 -0.56
N TYR A 28 -29.69 -6.43 -0.79
CA TYR A 28 -29.41 -7.16 -2.02
C TYR A 28 -29.67 -8.67 -1.91
N GLU A 29 -30.26 -9.15 -0.81
CA GLU A 29 -30.54 -10.58 -0.59
C GLU A 29 -31.26 -11.23 -1.77
N THR A 30 -32.43 -10.68 -2.12
CA THR A 30 -33.29 -11.23 -3.19
C THR A 30 -32.62 -11.10 -4.56
N THR A 31 -32.02 -9.94 -4.83
CA THR A 31 -31.36 -9.65 -6.11
C THR A 31 -30.18 -10.58 -6.36
N LEU A 32 -29.34 -10.79 -5.34
CA LEU A 32 -28.19 -11.68 -5.42
C LEU A 32 -28.55 -13.15 -5.17
N GLY A 33 -29.81 -13.47 -4.82
CA GLY A 33 -30.23 -14.83 -4.44
C GLY A 33 -29.45 -15.39 -3.25
N LEU A 34 -29.05 -14.53 -2.30
CA LEU A 34 -28.32 -14.94 -1.09
C LEU A 34 -29.23 -15.74 -0.19
N THR A 35 -28.69 -16.82 0.38
CA THR A 35 -29.41 -17.59 1.38
C THR A 35 -29.23 -16.96 2.76
N VAL A 36 -30.20 -17.13 3.66
CA VAL A 36 -30.12 -16.64 5.04
C VAL A 36 -28.83 -17.06 5.75
N PRO A 37 -28.32 -18.31 5.61
CA PRO A 37 -27.04 -18.70 6.21
C PRO A 37 -25.84 -17.93 5.63
N GLU A 38 -25.84 -17.60 4.34
CA GLU A 38 -24.76 -16.83 3.71
C GLU A 38 -24.74 -15.38 4.21
N ILE A 39 -25.90 -14.75 4.33
CA ILE A 39 -26.02 -13.40 4.90
C ILE A 39 -25.56 -13.40 6.35
N THR A 40 -26.04 -14.36 7.14
CA THR A 40 -25.64 -14.49 8.55
C THR A 40 -24.12 -14.66 8.66
N ARG A 41 -23.51 -15.46 7.77
CA ARG A 41 -22.05 -15.66 7.74
C ARG A 41 -21.29 -14.38 7.37
N LEU A 42 -21.78 -13.63 6.38
CA LEU A 42 -21.20 -12.35 5.97
C LEU A 42 -21.29 -11.29 7.06
N LEU A 43 -22.46 -11.16 7.70
CA LEU A 43 -22.67 -10.22 8.80
C LEU A 43 -21.80 -10.57 10.01
N LEU A 44 -21.67 -11.86 10.35
CA LEU A 44 -20.78 -12.32 11.42
C LEU A 44 -19.32 -11.94 11.15
N ILE A 45 -18.86 -12.02 9.90
CA ILE A 45 -17.50 -11.58 9.52
C ILE A 45 -17.33 -10.08 9.74
N CYS A 46 -18.28 -9.26 9.24
CA CYS A 46 -18.24 -7.82 9.43
C CYS A 46 -18.25 -7.44 10.91
N GLU A 47 -19.17 -8.03 11.68
CA GLU A 47 -19.31 -7.78 13.10
C GLU A 47 -18.03 -8.14 13.84
N THR A 48 -17.46 -9.33 13.58
CA THR A 48 -16.20 -9.78 14.20
C THR A 48 -15.04 -8.82 13.89
N PHE A 49 -14.94 -8.34 12.65
CA PHE A 49 -13.89 -7.39 12.26
C PHE A 49 -14.02 -6.06 13.02
N LEU A 50 -15.19 -5.43 12.97
CA LEU A 50 -15.43 -4.09 13.56
C LEU A 50 -15.30 -4.10 15.09
N THR A 51 -15.77 -5.18 15.69
CA THR A 51 -15.58 -5.55 17.09
C THR A 51 -14.12 -5.53 17.51
N LEU A 52 -13.28 -6.34 16.84
CA LEU A 52 -11.86 -6.46 17.18
C LEU A 52 -11.12 -5.14 16.97
N ASP A 53 -11.49 -4.46 15.88
CA ASP A 53 -10.92 -3.18 15.51
C ASP A 53 -11.20 -2.09 16.56
N THR A 54 -12.42 -2.05 17.10
CA THR A 54 -12.80 -1.15 18.19
C THR A 54 -12.09 -1.50 19.49
N TYR A 55 -12.00 -2.80 19.81
CA TYR A 55 -11.34 -3.25 21.03
C TYR A 55 -9.86 -2.89 21.08
N VAL A 56 -9.15 -3.05 19.96
CA VAL A 56 -7.74 -2.69 19.85
C VAL A 56 -7.54 -1.18 20.05
N GLU A 57 -8.39 -0.32 19.50
CA GLU A 57 -8.26 1.13 19.71
C GLU A 57 -8.58 1.55 21.15
N ASN A 58 -9.64 0.99 21.74
CA ASN A 58 -9.96 1.26 23.15
C ASN A 58 -8.80 0.83 24.07
N THR A 59 -8.13 -0.26 23.74
CA THR A 59 -6.95 -0.73 24.47
C THR A 59 -5.78 0.25 24.35
N LYS A 60 -5.52 0.78 23.15
CA LYS A 60 -4.47 1.80 22.95
C LYS A 60 -4.77 3.09 23.71
N ALA A 61 -6.00 3.59 23.62
CA ALA A 61 -6.42 4.77 24.37
C ALA A 61 -6.29 4.57 25.88
N THR A 62 -6.64 3.37 26.37
CA THR A 62 -6.46 3.02 27.79
C THR A 62 -4.99 2.99 28.19
N MET A 63 -4.10 2.49 27.31
CA MET A 63 -2.65 2.52 27.55
C MET A 63 -2.13 3.96 27.66
N GLU A 64 -2.57 4.85 26.77
CA GLU A 64 -2.21 6.28 26.82
C GLU A 64 -2.67 6.90 28.14
N SER A 65 -3.93 6.68 28.53
CA SER A 65 -4.45 7.16 29.83
C SER A 65 -3.70 6.58 31.03
N LEU A 66 -3.23 5.33 30.95
CA LEU A 66 -2.45 4.71 32.03
C LEU A 66 -1.05 5.33 32.16
N ILE A 67 -0.44 5.67 31.03
CA ILE A 67 0.84 6.39 30.99
C ILE A 67 0.65 7.80 31.57
N GLU A 68 -0.37 8.54 31.14
CA GLU A 68 -0.68 9.86 31.69
C GLU A 68 -0.95 9.80 33.20
N TRP A 69 -1.74 8.82 33.65
CA TRP A 69 -2.02 8.62 35.07
C TRP A 69 -0.74 8.35 35.88
N ARG A 70 0.19 7.54 35.34
CA ARG A 70 1.49 7.30 35.96
C ARG A 70 2.33 8.59 36.02
N ASP A 71 2.43 9.30 34.90
CA ASP A 71 3.29 10.48 34.79
C ASP A 71 2.82 11.59 35.73
N ARG A 72 1.51 11.76 35.88
CA ARG A 72 0.92 12.65 36.88
C ARG A 72 1.32 12.30 38.31
N ILE A 73 1.41 11.02 38.66
CA ILE A 73 1.85 10.61 40.01
C ILE A 73 3.33 10.98 40.24
N TYR A 74 4.15 10.95 39.19
CA TYR A 74 5.59 11.20 39.30
C TYR A 74 5.96 12.68 39.23
N GLU A 75 5.26 13.45 38.39
CA GLU A 75 5.71 14.76 37.92
C GLU A 75 4.78 15.93 38.31
N ASP A 76 3.52 15.68 38.71
CA ASP A 76 2.61 16.76 39.11
C ASP A 76 3.06 17.42 40.43
N GLU A 77 2.58 18.66 40.65
CA GLU A 77 2.77 19.37 41.92
C GLU A 77 2.19 18.56 43.10
N THR A 78 2.87 18.64 44.25
CA THR A 78 2.43 17.92 45.46
C THR A 78 1.03 18.38 45.88
N ASP A 79 0.06 17.48 45.76
CA ASP A 79 -1.30 17.62 46.29
C ASP A 79 -1.47 16.68 47.51
N SER A 80 -2.32 17.09 48.45
CA SER A 80 -2.77 16.32 49.60
C SER A 80 -3.78 15.22 49.26
N ASN A 81 -4.37 15.24 48.06
CA ASN A 81 -5.30 14.22 47.61
C ASN A 81 -4.57 12.96 47.11
N PRO A 82 -5.02 11.74 47.48
CA PRO A 82 -4.47 10.53 46.90
C PRO A 82 -4.76 10.46 45.40
N PRO A 83 -3.89 9.83 44.59
CA PRO A 83 -4.16 9.65 43.18
C PRO A 83 -5.44 8.85 42.96
N GLY A 84 -6.19 9.23 41.92
CA GLY A 84 -7.40 8.51 41.50
C GLY A 84 -7.11 7.06 41.09
N PRO A 85 -8.14 6.22 40.91
CA PRO A 85 -7.95 4.83 40.50
C PRO A 85 -7.23 4.73 39.14
N ALA A 86 -6.39 3.71 38.99
CA ALA A 86 -5.72 3.43 37.73
C ALA A 86 -6.75 3.12 36.62
N PRO A 87 -6.51 3.59 35.37
CA PRO A 87 -7.27 3.15 34.21
C PRO A 87 -7.26 1.63 34.08
N THR A 88 -8.41 1.03 33.75
CA THR A 88 -8.57 -0.41 33.62
C THR A 88 -8.83 -0.80 32.18
N PHE A 89 -8.22 -1.90 31.73
CA PHE A 89 -8.52 -2.47 30.43
C PHE A 89 -9.94 -3.04 30.43
N GLY A 90 -10.74 -2.62 29.46
CA GLY A 90 -12.04 -3.23 29.22
C GLY A 90 -11.89 -4.71 28.87
N SER A 91 -12.78 -5.55 29.38
CA SER A 91 -12.98 -6.89 28.84
C SER A 91 -13.78 -6.82 27.55
N TYR A 92 -13.50 -7.69 26.60
CA TYR A 92 -14.24 -7.77 25.36
C TYR A 92 -14.63 -9.22 25.03
N ALA A 93 -15.83 -9.40 24.46
CA ALA A 93 -16.36 -10.69 24.06
C ALA A 93 -16.63 -10.71 22.56
N LEU A 94 -16.02 -11.64 21.84
CA LEU A 94 -16.27 -11.83 20.40
C LEU A 94 -17.74 -12.21 20.13
N PRO A 95 -18.27 -11.88 18.95
CA PRO A 95 -19.59 -12.35 18.54
C PRO A 95 -19.65 -13.88 18.56
N VAL A 96 -20.82 -14.41 18.93
CA VAL A 96 -21.03 -15.86 18.98
C VAL A 96 -20.81 -16.46 17.58
N GLY A 97 -19.92 -17.47 17.51
CA GLY A 97 -19.58 -18.12 16.24
C GLY A 97 -18.42 -17.48 15.48
N ALA A 98 -17.77 -16.43 16.03
CA ALA A 98 -16.54 -15.89 15.47
C ALA A 98 -15.46 -16.97 15.27
N PHE A 99 -14.66 -16.81 14.22
CA PHE A 99 -13.70 -17.82 13.76
C PHE A 99 -12.46 -17.15 13.15
N TYR A 100 -11.38 -17.89 12.94
CA TYR A 100 -10.15 -17.37 12.34
C TYR A 100 -10.23 -17.30 10.80
N GLY A 101 -9.46 -16.40 10.19
CA GLY A 101 -9.39 -16.31 8.74
C GLY A 101 -10.57 -15.59 8.09
N ILE A 102 -11.29 -14.75 8.85
CA ILE A 102 -12.48 -14.01 8.37
C ILE A 102 -12.23 -13.21 7.09
N LEU A 103 -11.02 -12.67 6.88
CA LEU A 103 -10.68 -11.90 5.67
C LEU A 103 -10.54 -12.79 4.43
N ASP A 104 -10.01 -14.00 4.59
CA ASP A 104 -9.89 -14.96 3.48
C ASP A 104 -11.26 -15.51 3.10
N GLU A 105 -12.10 -15.81 4.10
CA GLU A 105 -13.48 -16.21 3.84
C GLU A 105 -14.30 -15.08 3.22
N PHE A 106 -14.14 -13.84 3.69
CA PHE A 106 -14.80 -12.67 3.11
C PHE A 106 -14.45 -12.51 1.62
N ARG A 107 -13.15 -12.62 1.26
CA ARG A 107 -12.71 -12.56 -0.14
C ARG A 107 -13.40 -13.64 -0.97
N ARG A 108 -13.39 -14.89 -0.50
CA ARG A 108 -14.03 -16.02 -1.18
C ARG A 108 -15.53 -15.77 -1.39
N MET A 109 -16.24 -15.27 -0.38
CA MET A 109 -17.67 -15.00 -0.49
C MET A 109 -17.98 -13.82 -1.40
N VAL A 110 -17.14 -12.78 -1.39
CA VAL A 110 -17.24 -11.66 -2.34
C VAL A 110 -17.00 -12.13 -3.78
N ASP A 111 -16.02 -13.00 -4.00
CA ASP A 111 -15.78 -13.59 -5.32
C ASP A 111 -17.01 -14.41 -5.77
N GLN A 112 -17.65 -15.15 -4.86
CA GLN A 112 -18.91 -15.84 -5.15
C GLN A 112 -20.05 -14.88 -5.48
N ILE A 113 -20.23 -13.80 -4.70
CA ILE A 113 -21.24 -12.76 -4.95
C ILE A 113 -21.09 -12.18 -6.36
N LYS A 114 -19.85 -11.90 -6.79
CA LYS A 114 -19.55 -11.36 -8.13
C LYS A 114 -19.88 -12.30 -9.29
N THR A 115 -20.02 -13.61 -9.02
CA THR A 115 -20.40 -14.60 -10.05
C THR A 115 -21.90 -14.82 -10.18
N ARG A 116 -22.72 -14.18 -9.33
CA ARG A 116 -24.16 -14.42 -9.31
C ARG A 116 -24.87 -13.67 -10.44
N ASN A 117 -25.95 -14.27 -10.97
CA ASN A 117 -26.69 -13.71 -12.10
C ASN A 117 -27.28 -12.31 -11.82
N GLY A 118 -27.64 -12.00 -10.57
CA GLY A 118 -28.16 -10.69 -10.20
C GLY A 118 -27.11 -9.67 -9.80
N TYR A 119 -25.82 -10.02 -9.85
CA TYR A 119 -24.76 -9.08 -9.56
C TYR A 119 -24.63 -8.06 -10.70
N THR A 120 -24.66 -6.78 -10.34
CA THR A 120 -24.30 -5.68 -11.26
C THR A 120 -23.13 -4.90 -10.71
N LEU A 121 -22.52 -4.09 -11.56
CA LEU A 121 -21.41 -3.25 -11.17
C LEU A 121 -21.82 -2.24 -10.09
N GLU A 122 -23.02 -1.67 -10.24
CA GLU A 122 -23.59 -0.68 -9.31
C GLU A 122 -23.79 -1.29 -7.92
N ILE A 123 -24.23 -2.55 -7.84
CA ILE A 123 -24.34 -3.28 -6.56
C ILE A 123 -22.95 -3.44 -5.93
N GLY A 124 -21.95 -3.79 -6.73
CA GLY A 124 -20.58 -3.96 -6.25
C GLY A 124 -19.94 -2.65 -5.75
N GLU A 125 -20.24 -1.54 -6.42
CA GLU A 125 -19.80 -0.19 -6.02
C GLU A 125 -20.52 0.27 -4.75
N ASP A 126 -21.83 0.04 -4.66
CA ASP A 126 -22.62 0.39 -3.48
C ASP A 126 -22.21 -0.42 -2.24
N LEU A 127 -21.82 -1.67 -2.42
CA LEU A 127 -21.25 -2.54 -1.38
C LEU A 127 -19.75 -2.28 -1.09
N MET A 128 -19.08 -1.41 -1.86
CA MET A 128 -17.63 -1.17 -1.80
C MET A 128 -16.77 -2.43 -1.99
N ILE A 129 -17.27 -3.41 -2.73
CA ILE A 129 -16.54 -4.65 -3.07
C ILE A 129 -15.92 -4.58 -4.47
N VAL A 130 -15.91 -3.39 -5.06
CA VAL A 130 -15.30 -3.10 -6.34
C VAL A 130 -14.20 -2.07 -6.14
N GLY A 131 -13.01 -2.36 -6.66
CA GLY A 131 -11.92 -1.41 -6.59
C GLY A 131 -12.25 -0.19 -7.45
N ASN A 132 -11.73 0.96 -7.04
CA ASN A 132 -11.85 2.18 -7.83
C ASN A 132 -11.43 1.90 -9.27
N GLU A 133 -12.18 2.48 -10.20
CA GLU A 133 -11.72 2.57 -11.57
C GLU A 133 -10.35 3.23 -11.55
N VAL A 134 -9.34 2.49 -12.02
CA VAL A 134 -8.12 3.15 -12.44
C VAL A 134 -8.55 3.82 -13.74
N PRO A 135 -8.62 5.16 -13.79
CA PRO A 135 -8.86 5.83 -15.06
C PRO A 135 -7.86 5.25 -16.07
N PRO A 136 -8.23 5.03 -17.34
CA PRO A 136 -7.24 4.68 -18.36
C PRO A 136 -6.14 5.73 -18.25
N THR A 137 -4.97 5.34 -17.77
CA THR A 137 -3.92 6.28 -17.39
C THR A 137 -3.55 7.09 -18.61
N PRO A 138 -3.73 8.43 -18.61
CA PRO A 138 -2.81 9.26 -19.34
C PRO A 138 -1.49 9.17 -18.55
N GLU A 139 -0.50 8.52 -19.15
CA GLU A 139 0.87 8.28 -18.67
C GLU A 139 1.04 7.24 -17.54
N ASN A 140 1.64 6.08 -17.88
CA ASN A 140 2.55 5.44 -16.94
C ASN A 140 3.64 6.47 -16.64
N ILE A 141 3.78 6.89 -15.37
CA ILE A 141 4.87 7.79 -14.97
C ILE A 141 6.15 6.95 -14.95
N SER A 142 6.74 6.78 -16.13
CA SER A 142 8.07 6.20 -16.32
C SER A 142 9.07 7.33 -16.58
N PRO A 143 10.29 7.29 -16.02
CA PRO A 143 11.30 8.30 -16.32
C PRO A 143 11.62 8.35 -17.82
N GLN A 144 11.51 9.53 -18.42
CA GLN A 144 12.06 9.80 -19.75
C GLN A 144 13.46 10.38 -19.57
N LEU A 145 14.46 9.62 -20.01
CA LEU A 145 15.86 9.96 -19.81
C LEU A 145 16.51 10.29 -21.15
N THR A 146 17.36 11.32 -21.13
CA THR A 146 18.39 11.55 -22.13
C THR A 146 19.72 11.20 -21.48
N LEU A 147 20.46 10.27 -22.10
CA LEU A 147 21.75 9.82 -21.63
C LEU A 147 22.85 10.32 -22.56
N GLU A 148 23.93 10.82 -21.97
CA GLU A 148 25.12 11.28 -22.69
C GLU A 148 26.35 10.65 -22.03
N ALA A 149 27.11 9.85 -22.76
CA ALA A 149 28.39 9.33 -22.29
C ALA A 149 29.39 10.49 -22.16
N ARG A 150 30.18 10.45 -21.08
CA ARG A 150 31.25 11.39 -20.76
C ARG A 150 32.56 10.62 -20.57
N PRO A 151 33.71 11.29 -20.77
CA PRO A 151 35.00 10.70 -20.42
C PRO A 151 35.06 10.30 -18.95
N ASN A 152 36.02 9.45 -18.58
CA ASN A 152 36.22 8.86 -17.26
C ASN A 152 35.03 8.00 -16.79
N TYR A 153 34.45 7.23 -17.72
CA TYR A 153 33.30 6.37 -17.46
C TYR A 153 32.06 7.08 -16.89
N GLY A 154 31.94 8.38 -17.20
CA GLY A 154 30.84 9.22 -16.77
C GLY A 154 29.61 9.02 -17.65
N VAL A 155 28.42 9.08 -17.05
CA VAL A 155 27.16 9.15 -17.77
C VAL A 155 26.37 10.31 -17.21
N ARG A 156 26.13 11.31 -18.05
CA ARG A 156 25.21 12.39 -17.73
C ARG A 156 23.79 11.92 -17.99
N VAL A 157 22.99 11.96 -16.94
CA VAL A 157 21.57 11.62 -16.96
C VAL A 157 20.78 12.92 -16.89
N ALA A 158 19.97 13.19 -17.91
CA ALA A 158 19.03 14.29 -17.95
C ALA A 158 17.59 13.76 -18.10
N GLY A 159 16.61 14.50 -17.56
CA GLY A 159 15.21 14.11 -17.61
C GLY A 159 14.35 15.02 -16.73
N LEU A 160 13.05 14.76 -16.71
CA LEU A 160 12.11 15.48 -15.84
C LEU A 160 11.85 14.68 -14.57
N MET A 161 11.92 15.33 -13.41
CA MET A 161 11.62 14.70 -12.11
C MET A 161 10.12 14.53 -11.87
N LYS A 162 9.24 15.25 -12.61
CA LYS A 162 7.77 15.19 -12.50
C LYS A 162 7.26 15.16 -11.04
N GLU A 163 7.79 16.06 -10.19
CA GLU A 163 7.45 16.19 -8.76
C GLU A 163 7.83 14.99 -7.86
N MET A 164 8.60 14.03 -8.37
CA MET A 164 9.09 12.88 -7.61
C MET A 164 10.32 13.23 -6.77
N SER A 165 10.54 12.48 -5.67
CA SER A 165 11.61 12.77 -4.71
C SER A 165 13.01 12.36 -5.19
N ALA A 166 13.10 11.27 -5.95
CA ALA A 166 14.35 10.77 -6.53
C ALA A 166 14.09 9.88 -7.75
N VAL A 167 15.13 9.59 -8.51
CA VAL A 167 15.16 8.58 -9.57
C VAL A 167 16.27 7.57 -9.30
N ARG A 168 15.96 6.29 -9.36
CA ARG A 168 16.96 5.22 -9.26
C ARG A 168 17.37 4.79 -10.66
N ILE A 169 18.67 4.83 -10.92
CA ILE A 169 19.28 4.37 -12.18
C ILE A 169 19.80 2.96 -11.98
N GLU A 170 19.39 2.05 -12.86
CA GLU A 170 19.86 0.68 -12.93
C GLU A 170 20.63 0.49 -14.24
N TYR A 171 21.74 -0.25 -14.15
CA TYR A 171 22.60 -0.57 -15.26
C TYR A 171 22.73 -2.09 -15.42
N ARG A 172 22.72 -2.55 -16.67
CA ARG A 172 22.98 -3.94 -17.04
C ARG A 172 24.03 -3.98 -18.15
N ARG A 173 25.14 -4.65 -17.88
CA ARG A 173 26.22 -4.89 -18.86
C ARG A 173 25.72 -5.68 -20.06
N LYS A 174 26.34 -5.46 -21.21
CA LYS A 174 26.05 -6.22 -22.44
C LYS A 174 26.26 -7.73 -22.19
N GLY A 175 25.20 -8.52 -22.40
CA GLY A 175 25.22 -9.97 -22.17
C GLY A 175 25.07 -10.41 -20.71
N GLY A 176 24.97 -9.48 -19.75
CA GLY A 176 24.74 -9.79 -18.33
C GLY A 176 23.26 -10.12 -18.03
N PRO A 177 22.97 -11.04 -17.09
CA PRO A 177 21.59 -11.45 -16.79
C PRO A 177 20.85 -10.53 -15.82
N SER A 178 21.56 -9.66 -15.08
CA SER A 178 21.00 -8.91 -13.95
C SER A 178 21.20 -7.40 -14.06
N TRP A 179 20.21 -6.66 -13.59
CA TRP A 179 20.28 -5.21 -13.37
C TRP A 179 20.89 -4.90 -12.00
N THR A 180 21.78 -3.92 -11.95
CA THR A 180 22.40 -3.42 -10.72
C THR A 180 22.18 -1.93 -10.57
N THR A 181 21.94 -1.44 -9.35
CA THR A 181 21.80 0.00 -9.10
C THR A 181 23.11 0.72 -9.39
N ALA A 182 23.09 1.64 -10.36
CA ALA A 182 24.23 2.49 -10.71
C ALA A 182 24.24 3.80 -9.91
N GLY A 183 23.06 4.28 -9.49
CA GLY A 183 22.94 5.47 -8.66
C GLY A 183 21.50 5.79 -8.27
N VAL A 184 21.34 6.63 -7.26
CA VAL A 184 20.07 7.27 -6.91
C VAL A 184 20.28 8.78 -6.98
N LEU A 185 19.52 9.44 -7.85
CA LEU A 185 19.66 10.86 -8.12
C LEU A 185 18.46 11.60 -7.55
N THR A 186 18.70 12.62 -6.74
CA THR A 186 17.65 13.49 -6.18
C THR A 186 17.41 14.73 -7.03
N ASN A 187 18.28 14.99 -8.02
CA ASN A 187 18.18 16.10 -8.96
C ASN A 187 18.57 15.63 -10.36
N LEU A 188 17.99 16.24 -11.40
CA LEU A 188 18.38 16.06 -12.80
C LEU A 188 18.57 17.44 -13.47
N PRO A 189 19.55 17.61 -14.36
CA PRO A 189 20.53 16.61 -14.77
C PRO A 189 21.59 16.33 -13.68
N SER A 190 22.16 15.13 -13.68
CA SER A 190 23.25 14.72 -12.79
C SER A 190 24.14 13.69 -13.46
N GLU A 191 25.33 13.49 -12.93
CA GLU A 191 26.32 12.56 -13.47
C GLU A 191 26.48 11.35 -12.54
N ILE A 192 26.57 10.17 -13.14
CA ILE A 192 26.92 8.92 -12.46
C ILE A 192 28.17 8.35 -13.11
N THR A 193 28.95 7.59 -12.34
CA THR A 193 30.13 6.88 -12.85
C THR A 193 29.83 5.39 -12.84
N ILE A 194 30.07 4.72 -13.97
CA ILE A 194 29.90 3.26 -14.09
C ILE A 194 31.29 2.64 -14.18
N ALA A 195 31.68 1.87 -13.17
CA ALA A 195 32.98 1.22 -13.17
C ALA A 195 33.07 0.19 -14.32
N PRO A 196 34.12 0.27 -15.17
CA PRO A 196 34.30 -0.66 -16.28
C PRO A 196 34.63 -2.06 -15.76
N GLN A 197 34.22 -3.08 -16.50
CA GLN A 197 34.62 -4.46 -16.22
C GLN A 197 36.10 -4.69 -16.53
N THR A 198 36.62 -4.08 -17.60
CA THR A 198 38.02 -4.16 -18.00
C THR A 198 38.60 -2.74 -18.03
N PRO A 199 39.61 -2.43 -17.21
CA PRO A 199 40.23 -1.09 -17.20
C PRO A 199 40.82 -0.73 -18.57
N GLY A 200 40.53 0.48 -19.04
CA GLY A 200 41.05 1.02 -20.31
C GLY A 200 40.25 0.61 -21.56
N GLU A 201 39.12 -0.08 -21.39
CA GLU A 201 38.24 -0.49 -22.49
C GLU A 201 36.85 0.14 -22.34
N PRO A 202 36.20 0.58 -23.44
CA PRO A 202 34.83 1.08 -23.39
C PRO A 202 33.85 0.04 -22.85
N GLU A 203 32.93 0.48 -22.00
CA GLU A 203 31.92 -0.38 -21.36
C GLU A 203 30.57 -0.18 -22.07
N SER A 204 29.92 -1.28 -22.49
CA SER A 204 28.65 -1.24 -23.22
C SER A 204 27.55 -1.92 -22.43
N GLY A 205 26.36 -1.32 -22.38
CA GLY A 205 25.22 -1.92 -21.68
C GLY A 205 23.90 -1.20 -21.94
N HIS A 206 22.95 -1.44 -21.04
CA HIS A 206 21.65 -0.77 -21.04
C HIS A 206 21.45 -0.09 -19.70
N ILE A 207 20.78 1.06 -19.72
CA ILE A 207 20.33 1.80 -18.56
C ILE A 207 18.81 1.84 -18.55
N ARG A 208 18.22 1.65 -17.37
CA ARG A 208 16.80 1.94 -17.11
C ARG A 208 16.65 2.67 -15.79
N ALA A 209 15.50 3.28 -15.58
CA ALA A 209 15.24 4.02 -14.34
C ALA A 209 13.81 3.88 -13.85
N ILE A 210 13.62 4.14 -12.56
CA ILE A 210 12.30 4.19 -11.90
C ILE A 210 12.28 5.35 -10.92
N TYR A 211 11.13 6.01 -10.76
CA TYR A 211 10.97 7.07 -9.77
C TYR A 211 10.89 6.49 -8.35
N LEU A 212 11.29 7.30 -7.36
CA LEU A 212 11.18 6.98 -5.95
C LEU A 212 10.39 8.07 -5.22
N VAL A 213 9.47 7.65 -4.36
CA VAL A 213 8.77 8.49 -3.39
C VAL A 213 8.99 7.92 -2.01
N LYS A 214 9.56 8.70 -1.08
CA LYS A 214 9.91 8.23 0.28
C LYS A 214 10.69 6.90 0.29
N ASN A 215 11.64 6.75 -0.64
CA ASN A 215 12.47 5.54 -0.86
C ASN A 215 11.72 4.28 -1.35
N ALA A 216 10.44 4.37 -1.71
CA ALA A 216 9.71 3.30 -2.37
C ALA A 216 9.65 3.55 -3.90
N PRO A 217 9.80 2.52 -4.74
CA PRO A 217 9.62 2.65 -6.19
C PRO A 217 8.18 3.00 -6.54
N GLU A 218 8.02 3.99 -7.42
CA GLU A 218 6.73 4.50 -7.90
C GLU A 218 6.71 4.49 -9.43
N GLY A 219 5.61 3.99 -10.01
CA GLY A 219 5.45 3.89 -11.46
C GLY A 219 6.19 2.72 -12.11
N ASP A 220 6.42 2.85 -13.41
CA ASP A 220 7.08 1.84 -14.22
C ASP A 220 8.55 2.17 -14.48
N TYR A 221 9.31 1.13 -14.83
CA TYR A 221 10.64 1.34 -15.39
C TYR A 221 10.54 2.10 -16.73
N SER A 222 11.52 2.96 -16.98
CA SER A 222 11.77 3.54 -18.30
C SER A 222 12.04 2.45 -19.34
N PRO A 223 11.98 2.78 -20.64
CA PRO A 223 12.61 1.96 -21.67
C PRO A 223 14.08 1.66 -21.35
N ASP A 224 14.59 0.55 -21.87
CA ASP A 224 16.02 0.21 -21.81
C ASP A 224 16.76 1.09 -22.83
N TYR A 225 17.62 1.98 -22.34
CA TYR A 225 18.45 2.83 -23.18
C TYR A 225 19.82 2.19 -23.39
N PRO A 226 20.21 1.82 -24.62
CA PRO A 226 21.57 1.34 -24.88
C PRO A 226 22.57 2.48 -24.71
N ILE A 227 23.72 2.19 -24.12
CA ILE A 227 24.82 3.15 -23.99
C ILE A 227 26.17 2.45 -24.10
N THR A 228 27.11 3.12 -24.75
CA THR A 228 28.54 2.81 -24.74
C THR A 228 29.24 3.94 -24.01
N ILE A 229 30.03 3.59 -23.00
CA ILE A 229 30.67 4.50 -22.07
C ILE A 229 32.17 4.43 -22.35
N ASP A 230 32.76 5.58 -22.66
CA ASP A 230 34.17 5.69 -23.00
C ASP A 230 35.05 5.92 -21.76
N GLU A 231 36.36 5.69 -21.93
CA GLU A 231 37.39 6.01 -20.94
C GLU A 231 37.49 7.49 -20.60
#